data_AF-A0A5A9W7R0-F1
#
_entry.id   AF-A0A5A9W7R0-F1
#
_cell.length_a   1.000
_cell.length_b   1.000
_cell.length_c   1.000
_cell.angle_alpha   90.00
_cell.angle_beta   90.00
_cell.angle_gamma   90.00
#
_symmetry.space_group_name_H-M   'P 1'
#
loop_
_entity.id
_entity.type
_entity.pdbx_description
1 polymer ?
#
loop_
_entity_poly.entity_id
_entity_poly.type
_entity_poly.pdbx_seq_one_letter_code
_entity_poly.pdbx_strand_id
1 'polypeptide(L)' 'FAQRAEKKYGISARDILVELGRRGTVGGQEDMIEDLALTLAKQREAQQAGAN' A
#
# COMPACT_ATOMS: atom_id res chain seq x y z
N PHE A 1 -4.76 -3.94 -10.53
CA PHE A 1 -4.63 -2.67 -9.77
C PHE A 1 -3.43 -2.70 -8.82
N ALA A 2 -3.34 -3.66 -7.89
CA ALA A 2 -2.22 -3.76 -6.94
C ALA A 2 -0.82 -3.80 -7.60
N GLN A 3 -0.62 -4.54 -8.69
CA GLN A 3 0.67 -4.57 -9.41
C GLN A 3 1.08 -3.21 -10.02
N ARG A 4 0.12 -2.34 -10.36
CA ARG A 4 0.44 -0.98 -10.85
C ARG A 4 0.87 -0.09 -9.69
N ALA A 5 0.16 -0.19 -8.57
CA ALA A 5 0.52 0.51 -7.33
C ALA A 5 1.90 0.08 -6.82
N GLU A 6 2.23 -1.22 -6.96
CA GLU A 6 3.57 -1.73 -6.64
C GLU A 6 4.66 -1.06 -7.46
N LYS A 7 4.50 -0.99 -8.79
CA LYS A 7 5.47 -0.30 -9.66
C LYS A 7 5.56 1.20 -9.37
N LYS A 8 4.45 1.84 -8.98
CA LYS A 8 4.37 3.30 -8.76
C LYS A 8 4.94 3.72 -7.41
N TYR A 9 4.68 2.96 -6.35
CA TYR A 9 4.98 3.33 -4.96
C TYR A 9 6.05 2.44 -4.31
N GLY A 10 6.52 1.40 -4.98
CA GLY A 10 7.55 0.49 -4.45
C GLY A 10 7.09 -0.36 -3.26
N ILE A 11 5.78 -0.53 -3.09
CA ILE A 11 5.16 -1.36 -2.06
C ILE A 11 4.65 -2.64 -2.69
N SER A 12 4.98 -3.81 -2.14
CA SER A 12 4.61 -5.07 -2.78
C SER A 12 3.10 -5.20 -2.92
N ALA A 13 2.62 -5.72 -4.06
CA ALA A 13 1.19 -5.97 -4.25
C ALA A 13 0.62 -6.92 -3.20
N ARG A 14 1.44 -7.84 -2.68
CA ARG A 14 1.08 -8.74 -1.57
C ARG A 14 0.73 -7.94 -0.32
N ASP A 15 1.58 -7.01 0.12
CA ASP A 15 1.37 -6.26 1.36
C ASP A 15 0.11 -5.39 1.26
N ILE A 16 -0.12 -4.79 0.08
CA ILE A 16 -1.32 -4.02 -0.20
C ILE A 16 -2.57 -4.90 -0.05
N LEU A 17 -2.59 -6.07 -0.67
CA LEU A 17 -3.75 -6.97 -0.62
C LEU A 17 -4.00 -7.56 0.78
N VAL A 18 -2.94 -7.88 1.52
CA VAL A 18 -3.05 -8.35 2.90
C VAL A 18 -3.64 -7.26 3.80
N GLU A 19 -3.16 -6.04 3.68
CA GLU A 19 -3.65 -4.91 4.49
C GLU A 19 -5.10 -4.53 4.13
N LEU A 20 -5.49 -4.63 2.85
CA LEU A 20 -6.88 -4.49 2.42
C LEU A 20 -7.79 -5.56 3.03
N GLY A 21 -7.35 -6.82 3.03
CA GLY A 21 -8.06 -7.92 3.69
C GLY A 21 -8.21 -7.68 5.20
N ARG A 22 -7.16 -7.19 5.87
CA ARG A 22 -7.18 -6.82 7.29
C ARG A 22 -8.17 -5.69 7.59
N ARG A 23 -8.33 -4.74 6.66
CA ARG A 23 -9.28 -3.62 6.76
C ARG A 23 -10.73 -4.00 6.42
N GLY A 24 -10.98 -5.26 6.02
CA GLY A 24 -12.32 -5.70 5.65
C GLY A 24 -12.86 -5.04 4.38
N THR A 25 -11.98 -4.62 3.47
CA THR A 25 -12.42 -4.01 2.21
C THR A 25 -13.07 -5.02 1.28
N VAL A 26 -14.16 -4.60 0.63
CA VAL A 26 -14.91 -5.39 -0.36
C VAL A 26 -14.43 -5.07 -1.78
N GLY A 27 -14.57 -6.02 -2.69
CA GLY A 27 -14.18 -5.84 -4.10
C GLY A 27 -14.93 -4.69 -4.78
N GLY A 28 -14.30 -4.03 -5.77
CA GLY A 28 -14.84 -2.84 -6.45
C GLY A 28 -14.36 -1.50 -5.87
N GLN A 29 -13.33 -1.53 -5.02
CA GLN A 29 -12.70 -0.36 -4.40
C GLN A 29 -11.26 -0.18 -4.89
N GLU A 30 -11.06 -0.26 -6.21
CA GLU A 30 -9.75 -0.21 -6.84
C GLU A 30 -8.98 1.09 -6.54
N ASP A 31 -9.67 2.19 -6.25
CA ASP A 31 -9.04 3.47 -5.86
C ASP A 31 -8.33 3.35 -4.50
N MET A 32 -8.87 2.55 -3.57
CA MET A 32 -8.28 2.35 -2.25
C MET A 32 -6.94 1.60 -2.28
N ILE A 33 -6.64 0.88 -3.36
CA ILE A 33 -5.33 0.26 -3.57
C ILE A 33 -4.26 1.33 -3.75
N GLU A 34 -4.53 2.39 -4.51
CA GLU A 34 -3.54 3.46 -4.74
C GLU A 34 -3.33 4.30 -3.49
N ASP A 35 -4.40 4.67 -2.79
CA ASP A 35 -4.32 5.44 -1.55
C ASP A 35 -3.60 4.66 -0.44
N LEU A 36 -3.86 3.35 -0.35
CA LEU A 36 -3.19 2.51 0.62
C LEU A 36 -1.70 2.36 0.31
N ALA A 37 -1.35 2.15 -0.96
CA ALA A 37 0.05 2.05 -1.38
C ALA A 37 0.83 3.34 -1.11
N LEU A 38 0.24 4.51 -1.37
CA LEU A 38 0.83 5.81 -1.02
C LEU A 38 1.03 5.94 0.49
N THR A 39 0.05 5.52 1.29
CA THR A 39 0.13 5.56 2.76
C THR A 39 1.26 4.68 3.28
N LEU A 40 1.35 3.44 2.79
CA LEU A 40 2.39 2.50 3.18
C LEU A 40 3.80 2.98 2.75
N ALA A 41 3.92 3.61 1.58
CA ALA A 41 5.17 4.22 1.12
C ALA A 41 5.65 5.31 2.08
N LYS A 42 4.77 6.25 2.44
CA LYS A 42 5.09 7.32 3.41
C LYS A 42 5.48 6.76 4.78
N GLN A 43 4.78 5.72 5.25
CA GLN A 43 5.12 5.07 6.52
C GLN A 43 6.51 4.44 6.48
N ARG A 44 6.87 3.78 5.38
CA ARG A 44 8.20 3.18 5.19
C ARG A 44 9.30 4.25 5.19
N GLU A 45 9.09 5.36 4.49
CA GLU A 45 10.02 6.50 4.48
C GLU A 45 10.21 7.11 5.87
N ALA A 46 9.12 7.34 6.61
CA ALA A 46 9.19 7.88 7.97
C ALA A 46 9.94 6.94 8.94
N GLN A 47 9.73 5.62 8.82
CA GLN A 47 10.45 4.62 9.61
C GLN A 47 11.95 4.61 9.28
N GLN A 48 12.32 4.77 8.01
CA GLN A 48 13.71 4.85 7.59
C GLN A 48 14.38 6.14 8.07
N ALA A 49 13.66 7.28 8.05
CA ALA A 49 14.19 8.55 8.53
C ALA A 49 14.45 8.58 10.04
N GLY A 50 13.63 7.88 10.84
CA GLY A 50 13.85 7.76 12.29
C GLY A 50 14.86 6.69 12.71
N ALA A 51 15.29 5.84 11.77
CA ALA A 51 16.30 4.79 12.01
C ALA A 51 17.73 5.24 11.63
N ASN A 52 17.89 6.43 11.06
CA ASN A 52 19.16 7.08 10.74
C ASN A 52 19.53 8.14 11.79
#